data_AF-A0A503W656-F1
#
_entry.id   AF-A0A503W656-F1
#
_cell.length_a   1.000
_cell.length_b   1.000
_cell.length_c   1.000
_cell.angle_alpha   90.00
_cell.angle_beta   90.00
_cell.angle_gamma   90.00
#
_symmetry.space_group_name_H-M   'P 1'
#
loop_
_entity.id
_entity.type
_entity.pdbx_description
1 polymer ?
#
loop_
_entity_poly.entity_id
_entity_poly.type
_entity_poly.pdbx_seq_one_letter_code
_entity_poly.pdbx_strand_id
1 'polypeptide(L)' 'IAVRFVSGVVSVTRSANDAIVAGDPQQIVEVIDTWTFSCDTPSTKRNWMLIATEGE' A
#
# COMPACT_ATOMS: atom_id res chain seq x y z
N ILE A 1 2.93 15.60 3.83
CA ILE A 1 1.46 15.43 3.70
C ILE A 1 1.13 14.03 4.15
N ALA A 2 0.18 13.87 5.07
CA ALA A 2 -0.34 12.55 5.44
C ALA A 2 -1.70 12.33 4.75
N VAL A 3 -1.92 11.11 4.24
CA VAL A 3 -3.16 10.69 3.58
C VAL A 3 -3.62 9.39 4.20
N ARG A 4 -4.90 9.30 4.57
CA ARG A 4 -5.52 8.08 5.08
C ARG A 4 -6.26 7.36 3.96
N PHE A 5 -5.89 6.12 3.71
CA PHE A 5 -6.48 5.22 2.74
C PHE A 5 -7.38 4.21 3.45
N VAL A 6 -8.55 3.96 2.86
CA VAL A 6 -9.46 2.86 3.23
C VAL A 6 -9.67 2.06 1.95
N SER A 7 -9.28 0.78 1.97
CA SER A 7 -9.23 -0.04 0.76
C SER A 7 -9.68 -1.48 1.04
N GLY A 8 -10.20 -2.16 0.02
CA GLY A 8 -10.39 -3.61 0.03
C GLY A 8 -9.23 -4.28 -0.71
N VAL A 9 -8.52 -5.18 -0.03
CA VAL A 9 -7.33 -5.85 -0.56
C VAL A 9 -7.56 -7.36 -0.61
N VAL A 10 -7.18 -7.97 -1.73
CA VAL A 10 -7.04 -9.42 -1.89
C VAL A 10 -5.55 -9.72 -2.06
N SER A 11 -5.01 -10.61 -1.22
CA SER A 11 -3.58 -10.95 -1.25
C SER A 11 -3.37 -12.46 -1.16
N VAL A 12 -2.48 -12.98 -2.00
CA VAL A 12 -2.03 -14.37 -1.98
C VAL A 12 -0.51 -14.42 -2.14
N THR A 13 0.13 -15.33 -1.43
CA THR A 13 1.54 -15.68 -1.67
C THR A 13 1.60 -16.98 -2.45
N ARG A 14 2.38 -17.00 -3.53
CA ARG A 14 2.56 -18.17 -4.39
C ARG A 14 3.98 -18.71 -4.29
N SER A 15 4.10 -20.03 -4.35
CA SER A 15 5.39 -20.72 -4.48
C SER A 15 5.98 -20.56 -5.88
N ALA A 16 7.24 -20.97 -6.08
CA ALA A 16 7.88 -20.99 -7.39
C ALA A 16 7.15 -21.85 -8.44
N ASN A 17 6.34 -22.83 -7.99
CA ASN A 17 5.52 -23.69 -8.85
C ASN A 17 4.09 -23.14 -9.05
N ASP A 18 3.87 -21.85 -8.77
CA ASP A 18 2.60 -21.12 -8.87
C ASP A 18 1.47 -21.58 -7.92
N ALA A 19 1.71 -22.58 -7.06
CA ALA A 19 0.75 -22.97 -6.03
C ALA A 19 0.60 -21.88 -4.96
N ILE A 20 -0.64 -21.57 -4.55
CA ILE A 20 -0.95 -20.67 -3.44
C ILE A 20 -0.51 -21.32 -2.13
N VAL A 21 0.31 -20.62 -1.34
CA VAL A 21 0.84 -21.09 -0.06
C VAL A 21 0.37 -20.26 1.14
N ALA A 22 -0.19 -19.08 0.90
CA ALA A 22 -0.83 -18.26 1.93
C ALA A 22 -1.85 -17.29 1.31
N GLY A 23 -2.86 -16.89 2.10
CA GLY A 23 -3.95 -16.01 1.67
C GLY A 23 -5.06 -16.74 0.91
N ASP A 24 -6.10 -15.99 0.53
CA ASP A 24 -7.27 -16.49 -0.22
C ASP A 24 -7.58 -15.53 -1.38
N PRO A 25 -7.64 -16.02 -2.64
CA PRO A 25 -7.89 -15.18 -3.81
C PRO A 25 -9.34 -14.66 -3.93
N GLN A 26 -10.27 -15.14 -3.13
CA GLN A 26 -11.67 -14.67 -3.11
C GLN A 26 -12.01 -13.85 -1.86
N GLN A 27 -11.12 -13.82 -0.86
CA GLN A 27 -11.33 -13.06 0.36
C GLN A 27 -10.87 -11.61 0.17
N ILE A 28 -11.82 -10.68 0.30
CA ILE A 28 -11.53 -9.24 0.40
C ILE A 28 -11.35 -8.88 1.88
N VAL A 29 -10.25 -8.22 2.20
CA VAL A 29 -9.95 -7.71 3.54
C VAL A 29 -9.95 -6.19 3.49
N GLU A 30 -10.66 -5.54 4.42
CA GLU A 30 -10.53 -4.09 4.58
C GLU A 30 -9.18 -3.75 5.22
N VAL A 31 -8.44 -2.84 4.59
CA VAL A 31 -7.15 -2.34 5.06
C VAL A 31 -7.21 -0.83 5.15
N ILE A 32 -6.86 -0.32 6.34
CA ILE A 32 -6.78 1.10 6.64
C ILE A 32 -5.32 1.44 6.87
N ASP A 33 -4.78 2.32 6.02
CA ASP A 33 -3.40 2.75 6.09
C ASP A 33 -3.30 4.28 6.09
N THR A 34 -2.31 4.82 6.80
CA THR A 34 -1.91 6.22 6.71
C THR A 34 -0.53 6.31 6.08
N TRP A 35 -0.45 7.02 4.95
CA TRP A 35 0.79 7.19 4.21
C TRP A 35 1.24 8.65 4.25
N THR A 36 2.52 8.86 4.57
CA THR A 36 3.13 10.20 4.61
C THR A 36 4.01 10.41 3.39
N PHE A 37 3.72 11.46 2.64
CA PHE A 37 4.47 11.90 1.48
C PHE A 37 5.25 13.19 1.74
N SER A 38 6.47 13.27 1.21
CA SER A 38 7.28 14.48 1.16
C SER A 38 7.54 14.93 -0.27
N CYS A 39 7.78 16.23 -0.45
CA CYS A 39 8.22 16.84 -1.70
C CYS A 39 9.07 18.06 -1.34
N ASP A 40 10.25 18.20 -1.95
CA ASP A 40 11.05 19.42 -1.80
C ASP A 40 10.41 20.57 -2.57
N THR A 41 10.13 21.65 -1.83
CA THR A 41 9.15 22.68 -2.23
C THR A 41 9.58 23.74 -3.26
N PRO A 42 10.86 23.97 -3.64
CA PRO A 42 11.17 25.04 -4.60
C PRO A 42 11.13 24.62 -6.09
N SER A 43 10.76 23.37 -6.40
CA SER A 43 10.70 22.86 -7.79
C SER A 43 9.32 23.04 -8.42
N THR A 44 9.24 23.62 -9.62
CA THR A 44 8.03 23.61 -10.48
C THR A 44 7.62 22.22 -10.95
N LYS A 45 8.46 21.19 -10.72
CA LYS A 45 8.14 19.78 -10.88
C LYS A 45 8.15 19.10 -9.52
N ARG A 46 7.01 19.13 -8.84
CA ARG A 46 6.85 18.45 -7.55
C ARG A 46 6.77 16.95 -7.77
N ASN A 47 7.74 16.22 -7.24
CA ASN A 47 7.70 14.77 -7.15
C ASN A 47 7.43 14.42 -5.68
N TRP A 48 6.32 13.72 -5.43
CA TRP A 48 5.97 13.25 -4.09
C TRP A 48 6.55 11.87 -3.85
N MET A 49 7.32 11.73 -2.78
CA MET A 49 7.90 10.47 -2.35
C MET A 49 7.19 9.97 -1.10
N LEU A 50 6.82 8.69 -1.09
CA LEU A 50 6.33 8.01 0.11
C LEU A 50 7.49 7.83 1.09
N ILE A 51 7.37 8.39 2.29
CA ILE A 51 8.43 8.37 3.31
C ILE A 51 8.04 7.63 4.59
N ALA A 52 6.75 7.39 4.82
CA ALA A 52 6.29 6.56 5.93
C ALA A 52 4.94 5.91 5.61
N THR A 53 4.72 4.73 6.16
CA THR A 53 3.48 3.96 6.11
C THR A 53 3.16 3.47 7.51
N GLU A 54 1.92 3.70 7.96
CA GLU A 54 1.40 3.22 9.24
C GLU A 54 0.07 2.52 8.98
N GLY A 55 0.01 1.23 9.30
CA GLY A 55 -1.22 0.43 9.22
C GLY A 55 -1.93 0.36 10.57
N GLU A 56 -3.25 0.25 10.54
CA GLU A 56 -4.11 -0.01 11.71
C GLU A 56 -4.19 -1.51 12.04
#